data_AF-A0A2X2JYS9-F1
#
_entry.id   AF-A0A2X2JYS9-F1
#
_cell.length_a   1.000
_cell.length_b   1.000
_cell.length_c   1.000
_cell.angle_alpha   90.00
_cell.angle_beta   90.00
_cell.angle_gamma   90.00
#
_symmetry.space_group_name_H-M   'P 1'
#
loop_
_entity.id
_entity.type
_entity.pdbx_description
1 polymer ?
#
loop_
_entity_poly.entity_id
_entity_poly.type
_entity_poly.pdbx_seq_one_letter_code
_entity_poly.pdbx_strand_id
1 'polypeptide(L)'
;MNAIDKLNFLINDKNLAVELRDIAEKVLREERITFEDGVLLYEKGELGYLGVLANYIREKRHGDHTFFNRNFHIEPTNVCVYDCKFCSYSRLIKERAEGWEMEVDGMMDIVKKYDKEAVTEVHITGGLFLSRTSNFMPIFFANVKHIVPELHIKGLTPVEYYYIFKKAKLSHYDGLKYLQSCGLDSMPGGGAEIFHPESESRLHMINAQPNNGWIFMSRRISWACIPMQPCCTAI
;
A
#
# COMPACT_ATOMS: atom_id res chain seq x y z
N MET A 1 -24.81 14.81 -20.92
CA MET A 1 -23.58 15.59 -20.73
C MET A 1 -22.49 14.60 -20.33
N ASN A 2 -21.55 14.32 -21.23
CA ASN A 2 -20.42 13.41 -20.94
C ASN A 2 -19.40 14.12 -20.02
N ALA A 3 -18.33 13.45 -19.57
CA ALA A 3 -17.40 14.06 -18.62
C ALA A 3 -16.68 15.31 -19.18
N ILE A 4 -16.37 15.34 -20.47
CA ILE A 4 -15.72 16.51 -21.11
C ILE A 4 -16.67 17.71 -21.19
N ASP A 5 -17.96 17.48 -21.48
CA ASP A 5 -18.98 18.53 -21.49
C ASP A 5 -19.15 19.16 -20.10
N LYS A 6 -19.17 18.34 -19.05
CA LYS A 6 -19.27 18.81 -17.66
C LYS A 6 -18.03 19.63 -17.25
N LEU A 7 -16.84 19.21 -17.66
CA LEU A 7 -15.62 19.97 -17.41
C LEU A 7 -15.61 21.29 -18.16
N ASN A 8 -16.01 21.29 -19.44
CA ASN A 8 -16.15 22.51 -20.24
C ASN A 8 -17.21 23.45 -19.64
N PHE A 9 -18.28 22.93 -19.06
CA PHE A 9 -19.26 23.75 -18.34
C PHE A 9 -18.61 24.50 -17.17
N LEU A 10 -17.81 23.83 -16.35
CA LEU A 10 -17.08 24.48 -15.24
C LEU A 10 -16.11 25.56 -15.73
N ILE A 11 -15.36 25.27 -16.80
CA ILE A 11 -14.39 26.22 -17.36
C ILE A 11 -15.10 27.50 -17.85
N ASN A 12 -16.30 27.36 -18.43
CA ASN A 12 -17.07 28.49 -18.95
C ASN A 12 -17.97 29.18 -17.90
N ASP A 13 -18.08 28.63 -16.69
CA ASP A 13 -18.88 29.24 -15.62
C ASP A 13 -18.20 30.49 -15.08
N LYS A 14 -18.83 31.65 -15.29
CA LYS A 14 -18.33 32.97 -14.85
C LYS A 14 -18.40 33.16 -13.33
N ASN A 15 -19.23 32.38 -12.64
CA ASN A 15 -19.39 32.47 -11.18
C ASN A 15 -18.36 31.62 -10.44
N LEU A 16 -17.68 30.69 -11.14
CA LEU A 16 -16.60 29.91 -10.55
C LEU A 16 -15.41 30.82 -10.25
N ALA A 17 -14.82 30.65 -9.05
CA ALA A 17 -13.61 31.35 -8.65
C ALA A 17 -12.49 31.14 -9.71
N VAL A 18 -11.72 32.19 -9.98
CA VAL A 18 -10.70 32.19 -11.04
C VAL A 18 -9.69 31.06 -10.81
N GLU A 19 -9.26 30.86 -9.58
CA GLU A 19 -8.29 29.85 -9.19
C GLU A 19 -8.81 28.42 -9.42
N LEU A 20 -10.11 28.18 -9.20
CA LEU A 20 -10.73 26.88 -9.51
C LEU A 20 -10.89 26.70 -11.02
N ARG A 21 -11.23 27.75 -11.77
CA ARG A 21 -11.27 27.70 -13.23
C ARG A 21 -9.90 27.34 -13.81
N ASP A 22 -8.84 27.98 -13.33
CA ASP A 22 -7.46 27.70 -13.77
C ASP A 22 -7.06 26.24 -13.53
N ILE A 23 -7.49 25.65 -12.41
CA ILE A 23 -7.25 24.22 -12.12
C ILE A 23 -8.05 23.33 -13.08
N ALA A 24 -9.32 23.65 -13.36
CA ALA A 24 -10.13 22.91 -14.32
C ALA A 24 -9.50 22.95 -15.74
N GLU A 25 -8.92 24.08 -16.14
CA GLU A 25 -8.18 24.21 -17.40
C GLU A 25 -6.91 23.37 -17.42
N LYS A 26 -6.11 23.37 -16.33
CA LYS A 26 -4.95 22.47 -16.18
C LYS A 26 -5.36 21.01 -16.34
N VAL A 27 -6.45 20.58 -15.71
CA VAL A 27 -6.99 19.22 -15.84
C VAL A 27 -7.37 18.90 -17.28
N LEU A 28 -8.04 19.82 -17.99
CA LEU A 28 -8.38 19.64 -19.39
C LEU A 28 -7.13 19.45 -20.26
N ARG A 29 -6.06 20.23 -20.00
CA ARG A 29 -4.75 20.18 -20.68
C ARG A 29 -3.82 19.06 -20.22
N GLU A 30 -4.26 18.21 -19.28
CA GLU A 30 -3.44 17.14 -18.69
C GLU A 30 -2.17 17.63 -17.98
N GLU A 31 -2.22 18.86 -17.45
CA GLU A 31 -1.12 19.46 -16.72
C GLU A 31 -1.14 19.05 -15.25
N ARG A 32 0.05 18.87 -14.67
CA ARG A 32 0.19 18.56 -13.25
C ARG A 32 -0.16 19.80 -12.42
N ILE A 33 -1.06 19.63 -11.47
CA ILE A 33 -1.38 20.65 -10.45
C ILE A 33 -0.20 20.85 -9.48
N THR A 34 -0.08 22.05 -8.93
CA THR A 34 0.94 22.38 -7.92
C THR A 34 0.51 21.91 -6.52
N PHE A 35 1.40 22.08 -5.54
CA PHE A 35 1.06 21.83 -4.14
C PHE A 35 -0.04 22.79 -3.67
N GLU A 36 0.06 24.07 -4.02
CA GLU A 36 -0.87 25.14 -3.66
C GLU A 36 -2.25 24.91 -4.29
N ASP A 37 -2.30 24.45 -5.54
CA ASP A 37 -3.55 24.02 -6.18
C ASP A 37 -4.22 22.91 -5.34
N GLY A 38 -3.44 21.92 -4.90
CA GLY A 38 -3.93 20.81 -4.07
C GLY A 38 -4.51 21.27 -2.72
N VAL A 39 -3.82 22.18 -2.03
CA VAL A 39 -4.31 22.77 -0.78
C VAL A 39 -5.62 23.54 -1.02
N LEU A 40 -5.66 24.35 -2.09
CA LEU A 40 -6.87 25.10 -2.46
C LEU A 40 -8.07 24.18 -2.72
N LEU A 41 -7.86 23.05 -3.40
CA LEU A 41 -8.91 22.06 -3.65
C LEU A 41 -9.45 21.44 -2.36
N TYR A 42 -8.57 21.18 -1.37
CA TYR A 42 -9.00 20.68 -0.06
C TYR A 42 -9.82 21.72 0.72
N GLU A 43 -9.46 23.01 0.63
CA GLU A 43 -10.12 24.07 1.40
C GLU A 43 -11.41 24.59 0.75
N LYS A 44 -11.47 24.63 -0.59
CA LYS A 44 -12.53 25.32 -1.35
C LYS A 44 -13.22 24.48 -2.41
N GLY A 45 -12.75 23.26 -2.67
CA GLY A 45 -13.32 22.39 -3.69
C GLY A 45 -14.66 21.80 -3.26
N GLU A 46 -15.75 22.23 -3.87
CA GLU A 46 -17.05 21.58 -3.67
C GLU A 46 -17.06 20.17 -4.26
N LEU A 47 -17.80 19.25 -3.63
CA LEU A 47 -17.85 17.85 -4.03
C LEU A 47 -18.24 17.66 -5.51
N GLY A 48 -19.20 18.45 -6.01
CA GLY A 48 -19.63 18.40 -7.41
C GLY A 48 -18.51 18.81 -8.38
N TYR A 49 -17.81 19.90 -8.07
CA TYR A 49 -16.65 20.38 -8.82
C TYR A 49 -15.53 19.32 -8.85
N LEU A 50 -15.14 18.81 -7.68
CA LEU A 50 -14.12 17.77 -7.54
C LEU A 50 -14.51 16.49 -8.29
N GLY A 51 -15.78 16.09 -8.20
CA GLY A 51 -16.32 14.93 -8.89
C GLY A 51 -16.21 15.04 -10.42
N VAL A 52 -16.46 16.22 -11.00
CA VAL A 52 -16.32 16.44 -12.45
C VAL A 52 -14.86 16.30 -12.88
N LEU A 53 -13.92 16.96 -12.19
CA LEU A 53 -12.49 16.90 -12.50
C LEU A 53 -11.95 15.47 -12.38
N ALA A 54 -12.23 14.81 -11.25
CA ALA A 54 -11.75 13.46 -10.99
C ALA A 54 -12.36 12.43 -11.96
N ASN A 55 -13.66 12.55 -12.25
CA ASN A 55 -14.34 11.64 -13.17
C ASN A 55 -13.86 11.81 -14.61
N TYR A 56 -13.58 13.04 -15.06
CA TYR A 56 -12.96 13.28 -16.38
C TYR A 56 -11.61 12.56 -16.50
N ILE A 57 -10.73 12.69 -15.50
CA ILE A 57 -9.43 11.99 -15.49
C ILE A 57 -9.62 10.47 -15.48
N ARG A 58 -10.55 9.96 -14.66
CA ARG A 58 -10.87 8.53 -14.56
C ARG A 58 -11.38 7.95 -15.88
N GLU A 59 -12.40 8.57 -16.48
CA GLU A 59 -12.96 8.11 -17.77
C GLU A 59 -11.93 8.24 -18.90
N LYS A 60 -11.11 9.28 -18.91
CA LYS A 60 -10.05 9.44 -19.92
C LYS A 60 -8.98 8.35 -19.84
N ARG A 61 -8.64 7.90 -18.63
CA ARG A 61 -7.62 6.84 -18.42
C ARG A 61 -8.17 5.43 -18.52
N HIS A 62 -9.42 5.22 -18.12
CA HIS A 62 -9.96 3.88 -17.86
C HIS A 62 -11.32 3.62 -18.52
N GLY A 63 -11.90 4.61 -19.19
CA GLY A 63 -13.29 4.55 -19.65
C GLY A 63 -14.22 4.18 -18.50
N ASP A 64 -15.14 3.27 -18.78
CA ASP A 64 -16.09 2.72 -17.80
C ASP A 64 -15.56 1.45 -17.08
N HIS A 65 -14.30 1.07 -17.31
CA HIS A 65 -13.75 -0.14 -16.68
C HIS A 65 -13.51 0.06 -15.18
N THR A 66 -13.91 -0.93 -14.39
CA THR A 66 -13.59 -1.01 -12.95
C THR A 66 -12.88 -2.34 -12.70
N PHE A 67 -11.64 -2.28 -12.24
CA PHE A 67 -10.78 -3.45 -12.09
C PHE A 67 -10.93 -4.08 -10.70
N PHE A 68 -10.99 -5.41 -10.67
CA PHE A 68 -10.94 -6.22 -9.46
C PHE A 68 -10.13 -7.50 -9.76
N ASN A 69 -9.68 -8.20 -8.72
CA ASN A 69 -8.99 -9.48 -8.87
C ASN A 69 -9.43 -10.46 -7.78
N ARG A 70 -8.94 -11.71 -7.86
CA ARG A 70 -9.25 -12.78 -6.91
C ARG A 70 -8.01 -13.06 -6.07
N ASN A 71 -8.04 -12.60 -4.83
CA ASN A 71 -6.95 -12.77 -3.88
C ASN A 71 -7.45 -13.33 -2.56
N PHE A 72 -6.54 -13.83 -1.73
CA PHE A 72 -6.82 -14.19 -0.35
C PHE A 72 -5.75 -13.62 0.58
N HIS A 73 -6.09 -13.49 1.85
CA HIS A 73 -5.22 -12.88 2.86
C HIS A 73 -4.64 -13.92 3.82
N ILE A 74 -3.38 -13.75 4.17
CA ILE A 74 -2.73 -14.44 5.29
C ILE A 74 -2.23 -13.37 6.25
N GLU A 75 -2.63 -13.51 7.52
CA GLU A 75 -2.17 -12.66 8.61
C GLU A 75 -1.22 -13.46 9.53
N PRO A 76 0.10 -13.32 9.37
CA PRO A 76 1.06 -14.12 10.16
C PRO A 76 0.93 -13.87 11.66
N THR A 77 0.52 -12.66 12.06
CA THR A 77 0.28 -12.30 13.44
C THR A 77 -0.60 -11.05 13.53
N ASN A 78 -1.33 -10.92 14.63
CA ASN A 78 -2.01 -9.69 15.04
C ASN A 78 -1.30 -8.97 16.20
N VAL A 79 -0.05 -9.35 16.51
CA VAL A 79 0.79 -8.75 17.55
C VAL A 79 1.85 -7.88 16.88
N CYS A 80 2.00 -6.64 17.35
CA CYS A 80 2.97 -5.71 16.81
C CYS A 80 3.96 -5.19 17.85
N VAL A 81 5.18 -4.90 17.40
CA VAL A 81 6.23 -4.23 18.19
C VAL A 81 6.13 -2.72 18.16
N TYR A 82 5.35 -2.19 17.22
CA TYR A 82 5.04 -0.78 17.07
C TYR A 82 3.70 -0.44 17.73
N ASP A 83 3.55 0.82 18.14
CA ASP A 83 2.44 1.31 18.95
C ASP A 83 1.57 2.36 18.23
N CYS A 84 1.28 2.10 16.95
CA CYS A 84 0.48 2.94 16.08
C CYS A 84 -0.89 3.28 16.70
N LYS A 85 -1.19 4.56 16.96
CA LYS A 85 -2.39 4.97 17.74
C LYS A 85 -3.73 4.63 17.11
N PHE A 86 -3.78 4.42 15.80
CA PHE A 86 -4.99 4.05 15.07
C PHE A 86 -5.13 2.55 14.83
N CYS A 87 -4.10 1.75 15.16
CA CYS A 87 -4.05 0.33 14.85
C CYS A 87 -4.47 -0.52 16.06
N SER A 88 -5.40 -1.45 15.85
CA SER A 88 -5.84 -2.40 16.90
C SER A 88 -4.75 -3.39 17.33
N TYR A 89 -3.67 -3.54 16.54
CA TYR A 89 -2.52 -4.42 16.87
C TYR A 89 -1.47 -3.70 17.72
N SER A 90 -1.65 -2.40 17.99
CA SER A 90 -0.88 -1.64 18.98
C SER A 90 -1.26 -2.10 20.38
N ARG A 91 -0.81 -3.30 20.76
CA ARG A 91 -0.97 -3.85 22.11
C ARG A 91 0.30 -3.61 22.91
N LEU A 92 0.14 -3.33 24.20
CA LEU A 92 1.31 -3.30 25.08
C LEU A 92 1.93 -4.71 25.13
N ILE A 93 3.24 -4.80 25.30
CA ILE A 93 3.96 -6.08 25.35
C ILE A 93 3.37 -7.05 26.39
N LYS A 94 2.76 -6.51 27.47
CA LYS A 94 2.08 -7.27 28.52
C LYS A 94 0.76 -7.94 28.09
N GLU A 95 0.13 -7.48 27.01
CA GLU A 95 -1.15 -7.99 26.47
C GLU A 95 -0.93 -8.94 25.29
N ARG A 96 0.31 -9.38 25.06
CA ARG A 96 0.68 -10.28 23.94
C ARG A 96 -0.01 -11.64 23.96
N ALA A 97 -0.39 -12.13 25.13
CA ALA A 97 -1.07 -13.43 25.27
C ALA A 97 -2.45 -13.48 24.60
N GLU A 98 -3.01 -12.33 24.22
CA GLU A 98 -4.30 -12.21 23.53
C GLU A 98 -4.18 -12.25 22.00
N GLY A 99 -2.97 -12.36 21.46
CA GLY A 99 -2.70 -12.47 20.03
C GLY A 99 -2.23 -13.86 19.60
N TRP A 100 -1.90 -14.00 18.32
CA TRP A 100 -1.30 -15.20 17.76
C TRP A 100 -0.06 -14.90 16.93
N GLU A 101 0.82 -15.88 16.82
CA GLU A 101 2.02 -15.85 15.98
C GLU A 101 2.04 -17.16 15.18
N MET A 102 1.72 -17.12 13.89
CA MET A 102 1.67 -18.31 13.05
C MET A 102 3.08 -18.83 12.77
N GLU A 103 3.24 -20.16 12.76
CA GLU A 103 4.40 -20.84 12.18
C GLU A 103 4.25 -20.93 10.65
N VAL A 104 5.36 -21.19 9.95
CA VAL A 104 5.36 -21.38 8.49
C VAL A 104 4.37 -22.47 8.09
N ASP A 105 4.33 -23.59 8.81
CA ASP A 105 3.42 -24.71 8.53
C ASP A 105 1.95 -24.29 8.62
N GLY A 106 1.60 -23.49 9.63
CA GLY A 106 0.25 -22.94 9.76
C GLY A 106 -0.14 -22.01 8.62
N MET A 107 0.79 -21.18 8.14
CA MET A 107 0.55 -20.33 6.97
C MET A 107 0.40 -21.18 5.69
N MET A 108 1.22 -22.24 5.54
CA MET A 108 1.12 -23.17 4.42
C MET A 108 -0.21 -23.94 4.42
N ASP A 109 -0.75 -24.28 5.59
CA ASP A 109 -2.07 -24.90 5.70
C ASP A 109 -3.19 -23.96 5.25
N ILE A 110 -3.02 -22.64 5.38
CA ILE A 110 -3.94 -21.67 4.75
C ILE A 110 -3.80 -21.72 3.24
N VAL A 111 -2.57 -21.66 2.70
CA VAL A 111 -2.32 -21.71 1.24
C VAL A 111 -2.97 -22.94 0.61
N LYS A 112 -2.82 -24.11 1.24
CA LYS A 112 -3.42 -25.38 0.76
C LYS A 112 -4.95 -25.35 0.71
N LYS A 113 -5.62 -24.54 1.54
CA LYS A 113 -7.10 -24.40 1.49
C LYS A 113 -7.57 -23.75 0.18
N TYR A 114 -6.70 -22.99 -0.48
CA TYR A 114 -7.00 -22.26 -1.71
C TYR A 114 -6.46 -22.95 -2.97
N ASP A 115 -5.87 -24.14 -2.88
CA ASP A 115 -5.29 -24.89 -4.01
C ASP A 115 -6.30 -25.16 -5.15
N LYS A 116 -7.58 -25.32 -4.80
CA LYS A 116 -8.67 -25.54 -5.77
C LYS A 116 -9.49 -24.30 -6.08
N GLU A 117 -9.13 -23.16 -5.50
CA GLU A 117 -9.81 -21.90 -5.71
C GLU A 117 -9.14 -21.15 -6.86
N ALA A 118 -9.93 -20.44 -7.67
CA ALA A 118 -9.42 -19.62 -8.76
C ALA A 118 -8.85 -18.28 -8.25
N VAL A 119 -7.98 -18.33 -7.24
CA VAL A 119 -7.22 -17.18 -6.74
C VAL A 119 -5.93 -17.02 -7.55
N THR A 120 -5.52 -15.79 -7.79
CA THR A 120 -4.31 -15.48 -8.58
C THR A 120 -3.19 -14.91 -7.74
N GLU A 121 -3.49 -14.39 -6.55
CA GLU A 121 -2.50 -13.81 -5.65
C GLU A 121 -2.83 -14.00 -4.17
N VAL A 122 -1.80 -14.08 -3.34
CA VAL A 122 -1.88 -14.08 -1.88
C VAL A 122 -1.35 -12.76 -1.33
N HIS A 123 -2.11 -12.14 -0.43
CA HIS A 123 -1.74 -10.92 0.27
C HIS A 123 -1.31 -11.25 1.69
N ILE A 124 -0.11 -10.81 2.07
CA ILE A 124 0.45 -11.14 3.39
C ILE A 124 0.77 -9.84 4.11
N THR A 125 -0.07 -9.47 5.07
CA THR A 125 0.12 -8.30 5.94
C THR A 125 -0.36 -8.64 7.35
N GLY A 126 0.13 -7.90 8.35
CA GLY A 126 -0.23 -8.15 9.75
C GLY A 126 0.63 -7.33 10.68
N GLY A 127 0.68 -7.74 11.95
CA GLY A 127 1.63 -7.20 12.91
C GLY A 127 3.08 -7.61 12.62
N LEU A 128 4.01 -7.00 13.34
CA LEU A 128 5.43 -7.30 13.28
C LEU A 128 5.94 -7.74 14.65
N PHE A 129 6.59 -8.90 14.75
CA PHE A 129 7.05 -9.44 16.02
C PHE A 129 8.51 -9.89 16.01
N LEU A 130 9.17 -9.80 17.18
CA LEU A 130 10.62 -9.92 17.30
C LEU A 130 11.12 -11.39 17.31
N SER A 131 10.26 -12.37 17.61
CA SER A 131 10.69 -13.75 17.91
C SER A 131 11.03 -14.55 16.65
N ARG A 132 10.61 -14.12 15.46
CA ARG A 132 10.98 -14.78 14.20
C ARG A 132 12.39 -14.45 13.77
N THR A 133 13.07 -15.47 13.28
CA THR A 133 14.34 -15.34 12.57
C THR A 133 14.11 -14.58 11.27
N SER A 134 15.16 -13.95 10.73
CA SER A 134 15.10 -13.28 9.42
C SER A 134 14.70 -14.21 8.27
N ASN A 135 14.77 -15.53 8.48
CA ASN A 135 14.49 -16.55 7.47
C ASN A 135 13.03 -17.01 7.45
N PHE A 136 12.20 -16.61 8.41
CA PHE A 136 10.80 -17.05 8.50
C PHE A 136 10.00 -16.77 7.21
N MET A 137 9.98 -15.52 6.75
CA MET A 137 9.30 -15.12 5.51
C MET A 137 9.96 -15.69 4.23
N PRO A 138 11.30 -15.63 4.07
CA PRO A 138 11.99 -16.31 2.96
C PRO A 138 11.63 -17.79 2.79
N ILE A 139 11.59 -18.54 3.89
CA ILE A 139 11.22 -19.97 3.87
C ILE A 139 9.76 -20.13 3.44
N PHE A 140 8.86 -19.32 3.99
CA PHE A 140 7.45 -19.35 3.57
C PHE A 140 7.29 -19.08 2.07
N PHE A 141 7.93 -18.03 1.53
CA PHE A 141 7.85 -17.71 0.10
C PHE A 141 8.36 -18.86 -0.78
N ALA A 142 9.50 -19.44 -0.42
CA ALA A 142 10.08 -20.55 -1.17
C ALA A 142 9.17 -21.79 -1.14
N ASN A 143 8.57 -22.09 0.02
CA ASN A 143 7.63 -23.20 0.16
C ASN A 143 6.35 -22.98 -0.66
N VAL A 144 5.80 -21.76 -0.69
CA VAL A 144 4.66 -21.43 -1.56
C VAL A 144 5.02 -21.64 -3.02
N LYS A 145 6.14 -21.09 -3.49
CA LYS A 145 6.58 -21.25 -4.89
C LYS A 145 6.92 -22.69 -5.27
N HIS A 146 7.26 -23.54 -4.30
CA HIS A 146 7.50 -24.96 -4.54
C HIS A 146 6.20 -25.73 -4.80
N ILE A 147 5.12 -25.39 -4.09
CA ILE A 147 3.82 -26.10 -4.18
C ILE A 147 2.91 -25.48 -5.24
N VAL A 148 2.85 -24.14 -5.31
CA VAL A 148 1.98 -23.37 -6.21
C VAL A 148 2.81 -22.28 -6.92
N PRO A 149 3.68 -22.65 -7.89
CA PRO A 149 4.62 -21.72 -8.53
C PRO A 149 3.97 -20.47 -9.14
N GLU A 150 2.77 -20.63 -9.69
CA GLU A 150 1.98 -19.58 -10.36
C GLU A 150 1.29 -18.61 -9.41
N LEU A 151 1.18 -18.93 -8.11
CA LEU A 151 0.53 -18.03 -7.14
C LEU A 151 1.41 -16.80 -6.92
N HIS A 152 0.88 -15.61 -7.24
CA HIS A 152 1.59 -14.35 -7.05
C HIS A 152 1.64 -13.96 -5.57
N ILE A 153 2.82 -13.73 -5.04
CA ILE A 153 3.04 -13.39 -3.63
C ILE A 153 3.16 -11.87 -3.50
N LYS A 154 2.12 -11.26 -2.92
CA LYS A 154 2.08 -9.85 -2.51
C LYS A 154 2.29 -9.77 -1.01
N GLY A 155 3.55 -9.61 -0.59
CA GLY A 155 3.92 -9.76 0.82
C GLY A 155 4.52 -8.52 1.42
N LEU A 156 4.12 -8.24 2.66
CA LEU A 156 4.75 -7.34 3.64
C LEU A 156 4.82 -5.88 3.17
N THR A 157 5.07 -4.96 4.09
CA THR A 157 5.20 -3.54 3.77
C THR A 157 6.64 -3.09 4.00
N PRO A 158 6.98 -1.84 3.61
CA PRO A 158 8.25 -1.26 4.01
C PRO A 158 8.51 -1.32 5.52
N VAL A 159 7.47 -1.32 6.37
CA VAL A 159 7.61 -1.34 7.83
C VAL A 159 8.27 -2.65 8.28
N GLU A 160 7.75 -3.79 7.80
CA GLU A 160 8.30 -5.10 8.11
C GLU A 160 9.69 -5.28 7.51
N TYR A 161 9.90 -4.87 6.25
CA TYR A 161 11.19 -5.00 5.58
C TYR A 161 12.32 -4.25 6.27
N TYR A 162 12.04 -3.03 6.73
CA TYR A 162 13.05 -2.21 7.41
C TYR A 162 13.57 -2.95 8.65
N TYR A 163 12.65 -3.53 9.40
CA TYR A 163 12.97 -4.29 10.59
C TYR A 163 13.73 -5.60 10.27
N ILE A 164 13.23 -6.39 9.31
CA ILE A 164 13.85 -7.66 8.90
C ILE A 164 15.29 -7.43 8.42
N PHE A 165 15.51 -6.46 7.53
CA PHE A 165 16.83 -6.19 6.95
C PHE A 165 17.79 -5.60 7.98
N LYS A 166 17.32 -4.73 8.86
CA LYS A 166 18.13 -4.21 9.97
C LYS A 166 18.63 -5.33 10.88
N LYS A 167 17.77 -6.30 11.21
CA LYS A 167 18.16 -7.49 11.99
C LYS A 167 19.11 -8.41 11.23
N ALA A 168 18.86 -8.62 9.94
CA ALA A 168 19.69 -9.45 9.07
C ALA A 168 21.02 -8.79 8.68
N LYS A 169 21.23 -7.51 9.03
CA LYS A 169 22.37 -6.68 8.61
C LYS A 169 22.52 -6.61 7.09
N LEU A 170 21.39 -6.59 6.37
CA LEU A 170 21.34 -6.45 4.92
C LEU A 170 21.02 -5.01 4.53
N SER A 171 21.56 -4.57 3.40
CA SER A 171 21.06 -3.34 2.76
C SER A 171 19.62 -3.57 2.28
N HIS A 172 18.82 -2.51 2.14
CA HIS A 172 17.45 -2.68 1.61
C HIS A 172 17.44 -3.30 0.21
N TYR A 173 18.45 -2.99 -0.62
CA TYR A 173 18.55 -3.55 -1.96
C TYR A 173 18.82 -5.05 -1.93
N ASP A 174 19.85 -5.47 -1.18
CA ASP A 174 20.22 -6.89 -1.07
C ASP A 174 19.12 -7.70 -0.38
N GLY A 175 18.49 -7.13 0.64
CA GLY A 175 17.34 -7.72 1.31
C GLY A 175 16.16 -7.96 0.38
N LEU A 176 15.77 -6.96 -0.42
CA LEU A 176 14.68 -7.11 -1.40
C LEU A 176 15.05 -8.10 -2.51
N LYS A 177 16.30 -8.05 -3.01
CA LYS A 177 16.79 -9.01 -4.01
C LYS A 177 16.78 -10.44 -3.47
N TYR A 178 17.16 -10.62 -2.21
CA TYR A 178 17.10 -11.91 -1.54
C TYR A 178 15.65 -12.41 -1.45
N LEU A 179 14.71 -11.59 -0.97
CA LEU A 179 13.31 -11.99 -0.89
C LEU A 179 12.66 -12.28 -2.24
N GLN A 180 13.01 -11.51 -3.28
CA GLN A 180 12.59 -11.78 -4.66
C GLN A 180 13.10 -13.16 -5.11
N SER A 181 14.37 -13.48 -4.82
CA SER A 181 14.95 -14.80 -5.14
C SER A 181 14.28 -15.95 -4.38
N CYS A 182 13.64 -15.67 -3.25
CA CYS A 182 12.86 -16.62 -2.48
C CYS A 182 11.39 -16.74 -2.94
N GLY A 183 10.93 -15.90 -3.87
CA GLY A 183 9.58 -15.97 -4.44
C GLY A 183 8.66 -14.78 -4.18
N LEU A 184 9.14 -13.70 -3.56
CA LEU A 184 8.36 -12.46 -3.45
C LEU A 184 8.18 -11.80 -4.81
N ASP A 185 6.92 -11.60 -5.23
CA ASP A 185 6.62 -11.01 -6.55
C ASP A 185 6.26 -9.53 -6.49
N SER A 186 5.58 -9.08 -5.44
CA SER A 186 5.17 -7.67 -5.29
C SER A 186 5.03 -7.26 -3.82
N MET A 187 4.90 -5.95 -3.60
CA MET A 187 4.66 -5.38 -2.27
C MET A 187 3.32 -4.62 -2.22
N PRO A 188 2.48 -4.80 -1.18
CA PRO A 188 1.35 -3.92 -0.90
C PRO A 188 1.78 -2.50 -0.48
N GLY A 189 0.89 -1.53 -0.67
CA GLY A 189 1.15 -0.11 -0.37
C GLY A 189 0.94 0.35 1.09
N GLY A 190 0.77 -0.57 2.05
CA GLY A 190 0.51 -0.23 3.46
C GLY A 190 1.70 0.43 4.18
N GLY A 191 1.43 1.02 5.36
CA GLY A 191 2.45 1.57 6.26
C GLY A 191 2.99 2.95 5.88
N ALA A 192 2.42 3.60 4.86
CA ALA A 192 2.74 4.99 4.48
C ALA A 192 2.08 6.00 5.42
N GLU A 193 0.80 5.78 5.73
CA GLU A 193 -0.05 6.62 6.56
C GLU A 193 0.01 8.11 6.18
N ILE A 194 0.69 8.95 6.98
CA ILE A 194 0.89 10.38 6.73
C ILE A 194 2.37 10.69 6.95
N PHE A 195 3.06 11.18 5.91
CA PHE A 195 4.49 11.49 5.97
C PHE A 195 4.85 12.81 6.67
N HIS A 196 3.87 13.64 7.04
CA HIS A 196 4.14 14.91 7.70
C HIS A 196 4.70 14.65 9.12
N PRO A 197 5.91 15.15 9.48
CA PRO A 197 6.59 14.76 10.72
C PRO A 197 5.77 15.00 11.99
N GLU A 198 4.96 16.06 12.04
CA GLU A 198 4.07 16.30 13.18
C GLU A 198 3.02 15.19 13.33
N SER A 199 2.43 14.76 12.21
CA SER A 199 1.44 13.68 12.19
C SER A 199 2.09 12.34 12.51
N GLU A 200 3.27 12.04 11.94
CA GLU A 200 4.03 10.84 12.27
C GLU A 200 4.33 10.76 13.77
N SER A 201 4.72 11.88 14.38
CA SER A 201 4.98 11.98 15.82
C SER A 201 3.72 11.71 16.64
N ARG A 202 2.61 12.39 16.32
CA ARG A 202 1.32 12.22 17.02
C ARG A 202 0.76 10.79 16.90
N LEU A 203 0.95 10.15 15.75
CA LEU A 203 0.45 8.80 15.48
C LEU A 203 1.41 7.69 15.95
N HIS A 204 2.63 8.05 16.38
CA HIS A 204 3.73 7.16 16.78
C HIS A 204 4.33 6.35 15.61
N MET A 205 4.32 6.89 14.38
CA MET A 205 4.86 6.23 13.17
C MET A 205 6.38 6.33 13.05
N ILE A 206 7.01 7.32 13.70
CA ILE A 206 8.46 7.59 13.58
C ILE A 206 9.30 6.37 14.00
N ASN A 207 8.81 5.60 14.97
CA ASN A 207 9.50 4.39 15.45
C ASN A 207 9.42 3.24 14.44
N ALA A 208 8.34 3.19 13.66
CA ALA A 208 8.17 2.22 12.59
C ALA A 208 9.17 2.49 11.45
N GLN A 209 9.34 3.76 11.06
CA GLN A 209 10.17 4.14 9.92
C GLN A 209 10.82 5.53 10.03
N PRO A 210 11.94 5.66 10.76
CA PRO A 210 12.63 6.94 10.86
C PRO A 210 13.19 7.39 9.49
N ASN A 211 13.23 8.71 9.25
CA ASN A 211 13.89 9.38 8.12
C ASN A 211 13.38 8.97 6.72
N ASN A 212 12.06 9.01 6.47
CA ASN A 212 11.46 8.65 5.17
C ASN A 212 11.74 7.20 4.73
N GLY A 213 11.91 6.28 5.69
CA GLY A 213 12.22 4.87 5.43
C GLY A 213 11.28 4.22 4.41
N TRP A 214 9.98 4.54 4.46
CA TRP A 214 8.99 4.14 3.48
C TRP A 214 9.38 4.55 2.05
N ILE A 215 9.61 5.85 1.86
CA ILE A 215 9.89 6.45 0.54
C ILE A 215 11.19 5.87 -0.03
N PHE A 216 12.22 5.70 0.78
CA PHE A 216 13.47 5.09 0.35
C PHE A 216 13.30 3.63 -0.07
N MET A 217 12.50 2.86 0.67
CA MET A 217 12.20 1.47 0.34
C MET A 217 11.39 1.38 -0.95
N SER A 218 10.30 2.12 -1.06
CA SER A 218 9.42 2.15 -2.23
C SER A 218 10.17 2.59 -3.50
N ARG A 219 11.13 3.51 -3.37
CA ARG A 219 12.04 3.85 -4.46
C ARG A 219 12.91 2.66 -4.86
N ARG A 220 13.59 1.99 -3.91
CA ARG A 220 14.48 0.84 -4.19
C ARG A 220 13.75 -0.40 -4.74
N ILE A 221 12.48 -0.55 -4.42
CA ILE A 221 11.61 -1.61 -4.95
C ILE A 221 11.45 -1.50 -6.47
N SER A 222 11.29 -0.28 -6.98
CA SER A 222 11.32 0.00 -8.42
C SER A 222 12.64 -0.45 -9.07
N TRP A 223 13.78 -0.25 -8.39
CA TRP A 223 15.10 -0.72 -8.86
C TRP A 223 15.27 -2.23 -8.80
N ALA A 224 14.59 -2.92 -7.87
CA ALA A 224 14.61 -4.38 -7.77
C ALA A 224 13.68 -5.07 -8.79
N CYS A 225 12.95 -4.30 -9.61
CA CYS A 225 11.89 -4.78 -10.51
C CYS A 225 10.74 -5.50 -9.78
N ILE A 226 10.51 -5.18 -8.50
CA ILE A 226 9.36 -5.66 -7.75
C ILE A 226 8.29 -4.58 -7.85
N PRO A 227 7.11 -4.83 -8.44
CA PRO A 227 6.04 -3.84 -8.44
C PRO A 227 5.51 -3.59 -7.03
N MET A 228 5.31 -2.30 -6.69
CA MET A 228 4.47 -1.92 -5.55
C MET A 228 3.05 -1.74 -6.07
N GLN A 229 2.12 -2.52 -5.52
CA GLN A 229 0.72 -2.48 -5.93
C GLN A 229 -0.10 -1.82 -4.81
N PRO A 230 -1.04 -0.92 -5.15
CA PRO A 230 -2.01 -0.45 -4.17
C PRO A 230 -2.77 -1.64 -3.60
N CYS A 231 -3.24 -1.54 -2.35
CA CYS A 231 -4.19 -2.52 -1.84
C CYS A 231 -5.38 -2.55 -2.80
N CYS A 232 -5.58 -3.67 -3.49
CA CYS A 232 -6.86 -3.93 -4.13
C CYS A 232 -7.86 -3.99 -2.98
N THR A 233 -8.64 -2.93 -2.81
CA THR A 233 -9.73 -2.92 -1.85
C THR A 233 -10.62 -4.10 -2.21
N ALA A 234 -10.83 -5.01 -1.26
CA ALA A 234 -11.87 -6.01 -1.40
C ALA A 234 -13.19 -5.26 -1.65
N ILE A 235 -13.78 -5.45 -2.82
CA ILE A 235 -15.16 -5.04 -3.11
C ILE A 235 -16.08 -6.12 -2.56
#